data_AF-A0A2V5RBF9-F1
#
_entry.id   AF-A0A2V5RBF9-F1
#
_cell.length_a   1.000
_cell.length_b   1.000
_cell.length_c   1.000
_cell.angle_alpha   90.00
_cell.angle_beta   90.00
_cell.angle_gamma   90.00
#
_symmetry.space_group_name_H-M   'P 1'
#
loop_
_entity.id
_entity.type
_entity.pdbx_description
1 polymer ?
#
loop_
_entity_poly.entity_id
_entity_poly.type
_entity_poly.pdbx_seq_one_letter_code
_entity_poly.pdbx_strand_id
1 'polypeptide(L)'
;MNETLFTQIQRLFERTYAQVGINLEDCIIDRARSIQLSKLAGASARELNELARTFLRHAGDQLYVGIYYSRWLIDQLERHDPRSGLSDSNIRSPVVFVDELNHALLAALQFKSGQRQIASEEFARNLELQAQVDTYLVLLLFVAFFRKTQRVSRTDRRWLRFHLFARQCPEAFR
;
A
#
# COMPACT_ATOMS: atom_id res chain seq x y z
N MET A 1 -23.55 -5.15 -6.15
CA MET A 1 -22.21 -5.75 -6.02
C MET A 1 -21.61 -5.27 -4.71
N ASN A 2 -21.03 -6.17 -3.91
CA ASN A 2 -20.26 -5.75 -2.74
C ASN A 2 -19.02 -4.99 -3.21
N GLU A 3 -18.68 -3.92 -2.50
CA GLU A 3 -17.49 -3.13 -2.75
C GLU A 3 -16.22 -3.96 -2.48
N THR A 4 -15.24 -3.87 -3.37
CA THR A 4 -13.96 -4.55 -3.22
C THR A 4 -13.16 -3.95 -2.05
N LEU A 5 -12.23 -4.73 -1.50
CA LEU A 5 -11.29 -4.22 -0.50
C LEU A 5 -10.48 -3.03 -1.05
N PHE A 6 -10.08 -3.10 -2.32
CA PHE A 6 -9.29 -2.07 -2.97
C PHE A 6 -10.07 -0.74 -3.04
N THR A 7 -11.28 -0.74 -3.59
CA THR A 7 -12.12 0.45 -3.68
C THR A 7 -12.37 1.08 -2.31
N GLN A 8 -12.57 0.27 -1.27
CA GLN A 8 -12.74 0.75 0.11
C GLN A 8 -11.51 1.49 0.63
N ILE A 9 -10.31 0.94 0.40
CA ILE A 9 -9.07 1.56 0.84
C ILE A 9 -8.75 2.81 0.01
N GLN A 10 -8.96 2.79 -1.31
CA GLN A 10 -8.80 3.99 -2.13
C GLN A 10 -9.71 5.11 -1.62
N ARG A 11 -11.00 4.84 -1.39
CA ARG A 11 -11.93 5.85 -0.85
C ARG A 11 -11.53 6.34 0.52
N LEU A 12 -10.99 5.48 1.37
CA LEU A 12 -10.48 5.88 2.67
C LEU A 12 -9.32 6.88 2.52
N PHE A 13 -8.36 6.59 1.63
CA PHE A 13 -7.27 7.52 1.34
C PHE A 13 -7.75 8.82 0.69
N GLU A 14 -8.65 8.75 -0.27
CA GLU A 14 -9.18 9.95 -0.94
C GLU A 14 -9.99 10.85 0.00
N ARG A 15 -10.64 10.27 1.02
CA ARG A 15 -11.30 11.03 2.10
C ARG A 15 -10.30 11.70 3.05
N THR A 16 -9.14 11.08 3.27
CA THR A 16 -8.09 11.61 4.14
C THR A 16 -7.29 12.71 3.44
N TYR A 17 -6.98 12.53 2.15
CA TYR A 17 -6.09 13.40 1.38
C TYR A 17 -6.84 14.24 0.35
N ALA A 18 -7.14 13.64 -0.80
CA ALA A 18 -7.89 14.25 -1.89
C ALA A 18 -8.26 13.18 -2.92
N GLN A 19 -9.24 13.47 -3.77
CA GLN A 19 -9.58 12.58 -4.89
C GLN A 19 -8.49 12.56 -5.96
N VAL A 20 -8.08 11.36 -6.36
CA VAL A 20 -7.15 11.19 -7.48
C VAL A 20 -7.87 11.44 -8.80
N GLY A 21 -9.15 11.03 -8.88
CA GLY A 21 -10.00 11.23 -10.06
C GLY A 21 -9.91 10.11 -11.10
N ILE A 22 -9.25 9.00 -10.76
CA ILE A 22 -9.21 7.77 -11.54
C ILE A 22 -9.50 6.57 -10.61
N ASN A 23 -10.02 5.49 -11.17
CA ASN A 23 -10.11 4.22 -10.45
C ASN A 23 -8.74 3.53 -10.51
N LEU A 24 -8.04 3.40 -9.38
CA LEU A 24 -6.71 2.78 -9.37
C LEU A 24 -6.77 1.27 -9.60
N GLU A 25 -7.93 0.63 -9.48
CA GLU A 25 -8.09 -0.79 -9.88
C GLU A 25 -7.84 -0.97 -11.37
N ASP A 26 -8.17 0.02 -12.20
CA ASP A 26 -7.92 -0.01 -13.64
C ASP A 26 -6.41 0.08 -13.97
N CYS A 27 -5.58 0.44 -12.98
CA CYS A 27 -4.12 0.44 -13.08
C CYS A 27 -3.49 -0.89 -12.67
N ILE A 28 -4.28 -1.91 -12.29
CA ILE A 28 -3.75 -3.23 -11.95
C ILE A 28 -3.19 -3.90 -13.20
N ILE A 29 -1.93 -4.33 -13.12
CA ILE A 29 -1.23 -5.01 -14.22
C ILE A 29 -0.99 -6.48 -13.90
N ASP A 30 -0.88 -7.29 -14.95
CA ASP A 30 -0.57 -8.71 -14.80
C ASP A 30 0.92 -8.96 -14.51
N ARG A 31 1.23 -10.24 -14.24
CA ARG A 31 2.61 -10.69 -13.98
C ARG A 31 3.54 -10.48 -15.16
N ALA A 32 3.07 -10.68 -16.39
CA ALA A 32 3.90 -10.56 -17.58
C ALA A 32 4.38 -9.11 -17.75
N ARG A 33 3.46 -8.16 -17.56
CA ARG A 33 3.74 -6.73 -17.59
C ARG A 33 4.63 -6.30 -16.43
N SER A 34 4.39 -6.81 -15.22
CA SER A 34 5.26 -6.57 -14.05
C SER A 34 6.72 -7.00 -14.30
N ILE A 35 6.92 -8.18 -14.91
CA ILE A 35 8.26 -8.66 -15.30
C ILE A 35 8.88 -7.74 -16.35
N GLN A 36 8.12 -7.33 -17.37
CA GLN A 36 8.60 -6.40 -18.39
C GLN A 36 9.05 -5.07 -17.78
N LEU A 37 8.22 -4.46 -16.93
CA LEU A 37 8.52 -3.18 -16.30
C LEU A 37 9.69 -3.28 -15.32
N SER A 38 9.80 -4.39 -14.58
CA SER A 38 10.93 -4.64 -13.69
C SER A 38 12.26 -4.73 -14.45
N LYS A 39 12.28 -5.31 -15.65
CA LYS A 39 13.48 -5.31 -16.50
C LYS A 39 13.86 -3.91 -16.97
N LEU A 40 12.86 -3.07 -17.28
CA LEU A 40 13.07 -1.68 -17.72
C LEU A 40 13.54 -0.77 -16.57
N ALA A 41 13.11 -1.05 -15.34
CA ALA A 41 13.52 -0.31 -14.15
C ALA A 41 14.99 -0.54 -13.74
N GLY A 42 15.65 -1.56 -14.29
CA GLY A 42 17.08 -1.79 -14.08
C GLY A 42 17.44 -2.41 -12.73
N ALA A 43 18.70 -2.29 -12.32
CA ALA A 43 19.26 -3.00 -11.17
C ALA A 43 18.62 -2.63 -9.82
N SER A 44 18.12 -1.40 -9.67
CA SER A 44 17.41 -0.93 -8.47
C SER A 44 16.10 -1.70 -8.22
N ALA A 45 15.51 -2.34 -9.24
CA ALA A 45 14.28 -3.12 -9.09
C ALA A 45 14.49 -4.55 -8.57
N ARG A 46 15.74 -4.99 -8.35
CA ARG A 46 16.06 -6.33 -7.83
C ARG A 46 15.79 -6.48 -6.34
N GLU A 47 15.86 -5.38 -5.58
CA GLU A 47 15.65 -5.39 -4.13
C GLU A 47 14.17 -5.21 -3.74
N LEU A 48 13.30 -4.94 -4.72
CA LEU A 48 11.88 -4.67 -4.49
C LEU A 48 11.06 -5.95 -4.23
N ASN A 49 9.99 -5.81 -3.47
CA ASN A 49 9.10 -6.90 -3.07
C ASN A 49 8.55 -7.67 -4.29
N GLU A 50 8.59 -9.00 -4.29
CA GLU A 50 8.04 -9.82 -5.38
C GLU A 50 6.51 -10.02 -5.25
N LEU A 51 5.94 -9.76 -4.07
CA LEU A 51 4.53 -9.99 -3.78
C LEU A 51 3.63 -8.89 -4.34
N ALA A 52 4.12 -7.66 -4.39
CA ALA A 52 3.42 -6.51 -4.93
C ALA A 52 4.42 -5.41 -5.32
N ARG A 53 4.08 -4.59 -6.32
CA ARG A 53 4.90 -3.46 -6.79
C ARG A 53 4.07 -2.37 -7.45
N THR A 54 4.40 -1.12 -7.17
CA THR A 54 3.92 0.05 -7.91
C THR A 54 4.98 0.55 -8.88
N PHE A 55 4.60 0.70 -10.14
CA PHE A 55 5.42 1.24 -11.21
C PHE A 55 4.92 2.62 -11.58
N LEU A 56 5.85 3.58 -11.61
CA LEU A 56 5.58 4.96 -11.99
C LEU A 56 6.45 5.32 -13.19
N ARG A 57 5.84 5.97 -14.19
CA ARG A 57 6.59 6.56 -15.30
C ARG A 57 6.01 7.92 -15.64
N HIS A 58 6.89 8.90 -15.67
CA HIS A 58 6.58 10.25 -16.12
C HIS A 58 6.96 10.39 -17.59
N ALA A 59 6.05 10.94 -18.40
CA ALA A 59 6.32 11.26 -19.80
C ALA A 59 5.49 12.49 -20.23
N GLY A 60 6.16 13.61 -20.48
CA GLY A 60 5.49 14.88 -20.75
C GLY A 60 4.61 15.29 -19.57
N ASP A 61 3.35 15.65 -19.82
CA ASP A 61 2.40 16.03 -18.76
C ASP A 61 1.59 14.84 -18.20
N GLN A 62 2.06 13.61 -18.43
CA GLN A 62 1.36 12.40 -18.01
C GLN A 62 2.17 11.59 -16.99
N LEU A 63 1.46 11.09 -15.99
CA LEU A 63 1.93 10.03 -15.10
C LEU A 63 1.25 8.73 -15.48
N TYR A 64 2.05 7.72 -15.77
CA TYR A 64 1.63 6.35 -15.96
C TYR A 64 1.83 5.58 -14.66
N VAL A 65 0.79 4.89 -14.21
CA VAL A 65 0.78 4.09 -12.98
C VAL A 65 0.45 2.65 -13.35
N GLY A 66 1.19 1.70 -12.80
CA GLY A 66 0.87 0.28 -12.87
C GLY A 66 1.05 -0.37 -11.50
N ILE A 67 0.05 -1.10 -11.02
CA ILE A 67 0.08 -1.76 -9.72
C ILE A 67 0.05 -3.26 -9.95
N TYR A 68 1.07 -3.96 -9.50
CA TYR A 68 1.12 -5.41 -9.56
C TYR A 68 0.85 -5.98 -8.17
N TYR A 69 -0.07 -6.94 -8.09
CA TYR A 69 -0.22 -7.83 -6.95
C TYR A 69 -0.04 -9.28 -7.44
N SER A 70 0.80 -10.04 -6.75
CA SER A 70 0.98 -11.45 -7.07
C SER A 70 -0.29 -12.26 -6.80
N ARG A 71 -0.49 -13.32 -7.58
CA ARG A 71 -1.62 -14.24 -7.38
C ARG A 71 -1.66 -14.80 -5.96
N TRP A 72 -0.49 -15.14 -5.41
CA TRP A 72 -0.39 -15.60 -4.02
C TRP A 72 -0.92 -14.58 -3.02
N LEU A 73 -0.58 -13.29 -3.19
CA LEU A 73 -1.05 -12.22 -2.31
C LEU A 73 -2.58 -12.06 -2.41
N ILE A 74 -3.12 -12.09 -3.63
CA ILE A 74 -4.57 -12.03 -3.87
C ILE A 74 -5.25 -13.21 -3.17
N ASP A 75 -4.76 -14.44 -3.39
CA ASP A 75 -5.30 -15.65 -2.75
C ASP A 75 -5.27 -15.55 -1.21
N GLN A 76 -4.23 -14.94 -0.62
CA GLN A 76 -4.16 -14.72 0.82
C GLN A 76 -5.21 -13.72 1.31
N LEU A 77 -5.41 -12.61 0.59
CA LEU A 77 -6.40 -11.59 0.94
C LEU A 77 -7.84 -12.10 0.79
N GLU A 78 -8.10 -12.94 -0.21
CA GLU A 78 -9.42 -13.55 -0.39
C GLU A 78 -9.73 -14.60 0.68
N ARG A 79 -8.74 -15.43 1.05
CA ARG A 79 -8.90 -16.43 2.12
C ARG A 79 -8.96 -15.81 3.52
N HIS A 80 -8.26 -14.71 3.72
CA HIS A 80 -8.10 -14.04 5.00
C HIS A 80 -8.40 -12.55 4.87
N ASP A 81 -9.67 -12.24 4.55
CA ASP A 81 -10.12 -10.86 4.34
C ASP A 81 -9.82 -10.01 5.60
N PRO A 82 -8.99 -8.95 5.49
CA PRO A 82 -8.67 -8.09 6.62
C PRO A 82 -9.88 -7.35 7.20
N ARG A 83 -11.01 -7.32 6.49
CA ARG A 83 -12.31 -6.78 6.96
C ARG A 83 -13.08 -7.79 7.81
N SER A 84 -12.61 -9.02 7.91
CA SER A 84 -13.14 -10.06 8.80
C SER A 84 -12.28 -10.31 10.05
N GLY A 85 -11.01 -9.92 10.03
CA GLY A 85 -10.13 -9.95 11.20
C GLY A 85 -8.66 -9.78 10.85
N LEU A 86 -7.87 -9.32 11.83
CA LEU A 86 -6.40 -9.27 11.74
C LEU A 86 -5.79 -10.14 12.84
N SER A 87 -4.73 -10.87 12.49
CA SER A 87 -3.97 -11.77 13.36
C SER A 87 -2.51 -11.84 12.93
N ASP A 88 -1.66 -12.49 13.74
CA ASP A 88 -0.25 -12.68 13.41
C ASP A 88 -0.03 -13.46 12.10
N SER A 89 -0.97 -14.35 11.75
CA SER A 89 -0.88 -15.19 10.56
C SER A 89 -1.30 -14.48 9.27
N ASN A 90 -2.15 -13.45 9.35
CA ASN A 90 -2.70 -12.80 8.15
C ASN A 90 -2.25 -11.35 7.95
N ILE A 91 -1.70 -10.67 8.96
CA ILE A 91 -1.40 -9.22 8.90
C ILE A 91 -0.45 -8.81 7.76
N ARG A 92 0.46 -9.70 7.35
CA ARG A 92 1.47 -9.36 6.32
C ARG A 92 0.87 -9.01 4.96
N SER A 93 -0.18 -9.73 4.54
CA SER A 93 -0.77 -9.53 3.21
C SER A 93 -1.50 -8.18 3.10
N PRO A 94 -2.36 -7.79 4.05
CA PRO A 94 -2.95 -6.45 4.09
C PRO A 94 -1.92 -5.33 4.16
N VAL A 95 -0.82 -5.50 4.89
CA VAL A 95 0.28 -4.51 4.93
C VAL A 95 0.79 -4.23 3.52
N VAL A 96 1.29 -5.26 2.84
CA VAL A 96 1.85 -5.12 1.48
C VAL A 96 0.80 -4.58 0.49
N PHE A 97 -0.44 -5.02 0.63
CA PHE A 97 -1.53 -4.58 -0.24
C PHE A 97 -1.81 -3.07 -0.13
N VAL A 98 -1.94 -2.59 1.11
CA VAL A 98 -2.24 -1.18 1.41
C VAL A 98 -1.07 -0.29 1.01
N ASP A 99 0.16 -0.74 1.25
CA ASP A 99 1.39 0.00 0.94
C ASP A 99 1.47 0.36 -0.55
N GLU A 100 1.29 -0.60 -1.44
CA GLU A 100 1.35 -0.34 -2.89
C GLU A 100 0.19 0.51 -3.41
N LEU A 101 -1.02 0.31 -2.86
CA LEU A 101 -2.14 1.19 -3.18
C LEU A 101 -1.86 2.63 -2.75
N ASN A 102 -1.24 2.79 -1.58
CA ASN A 102 -0.84 4.07 -1.05
C ASN A 102 0.21 4.75 -1.95
N HIS A 103 1.25 4.02 -2.37
CA HIS A 103 2.25 4.51 -3.32
C HIS A 103 1.62 5.06 -4.60
N ALA A 104 0.71 4.31 -5.22
CA ALA A 104 0.01 4.73 -6.43
C ALA A 104 -0.81 6.00 -6.21
N LEU A 105 -1.58 6.04 -5.13
CA LEU A 105 -2.44 7.18 -4.80
C LEU A 105 -1.63 8.45 -4.50
N LEU A 106 -0.63 8.36 -3.63
CA LEU A 106 0.19 9.51 -3.26
C LEU A 106 1.02 10.02 -4.44
N ALA A 107 1.58 9.11 -5.26
CA ALA A 107 2.28 9.53 -6.47
C ALA A 107 1.37 10.31 -7.42
N ALA A 108 0.13 9.86 -7.61
CA ALA A 108 -0.84 10.55 -8.44
C ALA A 108 -1.26 11.91 -7.84
N LEU A 109 -1.46 12.01 -6.52
CA LEU A 109 -1.77 13.27 -5.86
C LEU A 109 -0.61 14.28 -5.95
N GLN A 110 0.63 13.84 -5.67
CA GLN A 110 1.81 14.70 -5.79
C GLN A 110 2.03 15.15 -7.25
N PHE A 111 1.79 14.27 -8.21
CA PHE A 111 1.84 14.65 -9.63
C PHE A 111 0.79 15.72 -9.96
N LYS A 112 -0.46 15.57 -9.48
CA LYS A 112 -1.49 16.59 -9.64
C LYS A 112 -1.11 17.93 -8.98
N SER A 113 -0.36 17.90 -7.88
CA SER A 113 0.12 19.11 -7.20
C SER A 113 1.39 19.72 -7.83
N GLY A 114 1.84 19.22 -8.98
CA GLY A 114 2.97 19.80 -9.72
C GLY A 114 4.32 19.12 -9.46
N GLN A 115 4.39 18.07 -8.63
CA GLN A 115 5.63 17.33 -8.47
C GLN A 115 5.95 16.55 -9.76
N ARG A 116 7.19 16.66 -10.23
CA ARG A 116 7.67 16.02 -11.49
C ARG A 116 8.89 15.14 -11.27
N GLN A 117 9.59 15.29 -10.14
CA GLN A 117 10.79 14.52 -9.81
C GLN A 117 10.46 13.14 -9.22
N ILE A 118 9.58 12.38 -9.88
CA ILE A 118 9.09 11.10 -9.37
C ILE A 118 10.15 9.98 -9.33
N ALA A 119 11.28 10.19 -10.00
CA ALA A 119 12.39 9.24 -10.07
C ALA A 119 13.49 9.54 -9.02
N SER A 120 13.33 10.58 -8.20
CA SER A 120 14.32 10.92 -7.19
C SER A 120 14.23 9.99 -5.98
N GLU A 121 15.37 9.77 -5.32
CA GLU A 121 15.43 9.01 -4.08
C GLU A 121 14.61 9.68 -2.96
N GLU A 122 14.61 11.01 -2.93
CA GLU A 122 13.78 11.78 -1.97
C GLU A 122 12.29 11.49 -2.17
N PHE A 123 11.82 11.45 -3.41
CA PHE A 123 10.44 11.11 -3.71
C PHE A 123 10.10 9.69 -3.25
N ALA A 124 10.95 8.71 -3.60
CA ALA A 124 10.76 7.32 -3.20
C ALA A 124 10.73 7.19 -1.66
N ARG A 125 11.71 7.77 -0.96
CA ARG A 125 11.77 7.75 0.51
C ARG A 125 10.53 8.38 1.15
N ASN A 126 10.05 9.50 0.61
CA ASN A 126 8.87 10.17 1.14
C ASN A 126 7.60 9.32 0.93
N LEU A 127 7.48 8.62 -0.20
CA LEU A 127 6.41 7.65 -0.42
C LEU A 127 6.46 6.52 0.62
N GLU A 128 7.60 5.86 0.78
CA GLU A 128 7.78 4.75 1.73
C GLU A 128 7.45 5.17 3.18
N LEU A 129 7.92 6.34 3.61
CA LEU A 129 7.65 6.84 4.96
C LEU A 129 6.16 7.12 5.18
N GLN A 130 5.49 7.73 4.19
CA GLN A 130 4.06 8.02 4.29
C GLN A 130 3.23 6.73 4.24
N ALA A 131 3.60 5.78 3.38
CA ALA A 131 2.92 4.50 3.24
C ALA A 131 2.97 3.67 4.52
N GLN A 132 4.07 3.70 5.28
CA GLN A 132 4.14 3.08 6.61
C GLN A 132 3.13 3.67 7.61
N VAL A 133 3.02 5.01 7.66
CA VAL A 133 2.07 5.71 8.55
C VAL A 133 0.63 5.40 8.13
N ASP A 134 0.35 5.46 6.84
CA ASP A 134 -0.97 5.25 6.29
C ASP A 134 -1.43 3.81 6.44
N THR A 135 -0.54 2.84 6.20
CA THR A 135 -0.80 1.43 6.47
C THR A 135 -1.12 1.20 7.95
N TYR A 136 -0.39 1.83 8.88
CA TYR A 136 -0.75 1.77 10.30
C TYR A 136 -2.17 2.29 10.57
N LEU A 137 -2.54 3.43 9.98
CA LEU A 137 -3.87 4.03 10.18
C LEU A 137 -4.99 3.17 9.58
N VAL A 138 -4.80 2.60 8.39
CA VAL A 138 -5.77 1.69 7.76
C VAL A 138 -5.97 0.44 8.62
N LEU A 139 -4.89 -0.19 9.08
CA LEU A 139 -5.00 -1.38 9.93
C LEU A 139 -5.62 -1.05 11.29
N LEU A 140 -5.34 0.14 11.84
CA LEU A 140 -5.97 0.63 13.06
C LEU A 140 -7.49 0.78 12.90
N LEU A 141 -7.96 1.22 11.72
CA LEU A 141 -9.38 1.30 11.39
C LEU A 141 -10.03 -0.08 11.29
N PHE A 142 -9.36 -1.07 10.69
CA PHE A 142 -9.86 -2.44 10.69
C PHE A 142 -9.96 -2.99 12.11
N VAL A 143 -8.93 -2.82 12.94
CA VAL A 143 -9.00 -3.20 14.36
C VAL A 143 -10.15 -2.49 15.08
N ALA A 144 -10.31 -1.18 14.89
CA ALA A 144 -11.40 -0.42 15.51
C ALA A 144 -12.78 -0.97 15.11
N PHE A 145 -12.96 -1.31 13.82
CA PHE A 145 -14.19 -1.91 13.32
C PHE A 145 -14.54 -3.23 14.04
N PHE A 146 -13.57 -4.12 14.23
CA PHE A 146 -13.79 -5.38 14.95
C PHE A 146 -14.14 -5.20 16.43
N ARG A 147 -13.66 -4.13 17.05
CA ARG A 147 -13.94 -3.83 18.45
C ARG A 147 -15.28 -3.12 18.67
N LYS A 148 -16.04 -2.86 17.60
CA LYS A 148 -17.35 -2.20 17.64
C LYS A 148 -17.27 -0.88 18.44
N THR A 149 -18.04 -0.75 19.52
CA THR A 149 -18.10 0.45 20.36
C THR A 149 -16.91 0.59 21.33
N GLN A 150 -16.03 -0.41 21.41
CA GLN A 150 -14.87 -0.35 22.30
C GLN A 150 -13.71 0.40 21.64
N ARG A 151 -13.05 1.25 22.43
CA ARG A 151 -11.83 1.95 21.99
C ARG A 151 -10.74 0.95 21.62
N VAL A 152 -9.94 1.29 20.62
CA VAL A 152 -8.70 0.56 20.32
C VAL A 152 -7.77 0.63 21.54
N SER A 153 -7.29 -0.52 22.00
CA SER A 153 -6.52 -0.64 23.24
C SER A 153 -5.07 -0.26 23.01
N ARG A 154 -4.35 -0.04 24.12
CA ARG A 154 -2.89 0.10 24.07
C ARG A 154 -2.21 -1.16 23.51
N THR A 155 -2.74 -2.34 23.81
CA THR A 155 -2.22 -3.63 23.33
C THR A 155 -2.34 -3.73 21.81
N ASP A 156 -3.49 -3.39 21.23
CA ASP A 156 -3.67 -3.43 19.78
C ASP A 156 -2.72 -2.48 19.06
N ARG A 157 -2.56 -1.25 19.58
CA ARG A 157 -1.64 -0.26 19.01
C ARG A 157 -0.20 -0.76 19.07
N ARG A 158 0.19 -1.37 20.19
CA ARG A 158 1.53 -1.96 20.35
C ARG A 158 1.74 -3.12 19.38
N TRP A 159 0.73 -3.97 19.21
CA TRP A 159 0.76 -5.11 18.29
C TRP A 159 0.91 -4.66 16.83
N LEU A 160 0.13 -3.67 16.38
CA LEU A 160 0.27 -3.09 15.04
C LEU A 160 1.64 -2.45 14.83
N ARG A 161 2.13 -1.68 15.81
CA ARG A 161 3.47 -1.06 15.73
C ARG A 161 4.58 -2.11 15.65
N PHE A 162 4.44 -3.23 16.37
CA PHE A 162 5.39 -4.32 16.30
C PHE A 162 5.49 -4.88 14.88
N HIS A 163 4.36 -5.19 14.24
CA HIS A 163 4.35 -5.77 12.90
C HIS A 163 4.77 -4.80 11.79
N LEU A 164 4.55 -3.49 11.96
CA LEU A 164 4.90 -2.48 10.94
C LEU A 164 6.31 -1.91 11.09
N PHE A 165 6.74 -1.61 12.31
CA PHE A 165 7.97 -0.84 12.54
C PHE A 165 9.08 -1.66 13.21
N ALA A 166 8.73 -2.55 14.14
CA ALA A 166 9.73 -3.21 14.99
C ALA A 166 10.23 -4.55 14.43
N ARG A 167 9.40 -5.26 13.64
CA ARG A 167 9.73 -6.61 13.18
C ARG A 167 10.97 -6.68 12.28
N GLN A 168 11.33 -5.57 11.65
CA GLN A 168 12.51 -5.45 10.78
C GLN A 168 13.78 -5.03 11.55
N CYS A 169 13.64 -4.49 12.76
CA CYS A 169 14.76 -4.07 13.61
C CYS A 169 14.43 -4.34 15.08
N PRO A 170 14.56 -5.59 15.56
CA PRO A 170 14.17 -5.99 16.91
C PRO A 170 14.89 -5.21 18.03
N GLU A 171 16.06 -4.66 17.73
CA GLU A 171 16.89 -3.91 18.68
C GLU A 171 16.50 -2.43 18.80
N ALA A 172 15.73 -1.87 17.85
CA ALA A 172 15.37 -0.46 17.84
C ALA A 172 14.34 -0.06 18.92
N PHE A 173 13.75 -1.04 19.62
CA PHE A 173 12.67 -0.82 20.59
C PHE A 173 12.98 -1.39 21.99
N ARG A 174 14.27 -1.54 22.33
CA ARG A 174 14.72 -1.79 23.70
C ARG A 174 14.77 -0.52 24.53
#